data_AF-A0A318JL21-F1
#
_entry.id   AF-A0A318JL21-F1
#
_cell.length_a   1.000
_cell.length_b   1.000
_cell.length_c   1.000
_cell.angle_alpha   90.00
_cell.angle_beta   90.00
_cell.angle_gamma   90.00
#
_symmetry.space_group_name_H-M   'P 1'
#
loop_
_entity.id
_entity.type
_entity.pdbx_description
1 polymer ?
#
loop_
_entity_poly.entity_id
_entity_poly.type
_entity_poly.pdbx_seq_one_letter_code
_entity_poly.pdbx_strand_id
1 'polypeptide(L)'
;MAAYAVKNIARQRIRRASGRAAVALVVLIGGWTLPMASTGYAGAEPVSPSAASDGSHVLSVRPGAGRLLSVTVYSTAMAAPVDLEVLPAQDSSRPVPTLYLLNGASGGTEGSNWTDQTDVAAFFAD
;
A
#
# COMPACT_ATOMS: atom_id res chain seq x y z
N MET A 1 49.55 -27.43 15.07
CA MET A 1 50.85 -27.47 15.76
C MET A 1 51.72 -26.41 15.12
N ALA A 2 52.26 -25.53 15.96
CA ALA A 2 52.75 -24.20 15.63
C ALA A 2 54.06 -24.16 14.83
N ALA A 3 54.49 -22.92 14.58
CA ALA A 3 55.86 -22.47 14.32
C ALA A 3 56.16 -22.23 12.82
N TYR A 4 56.89 -21.21 12.40
CA TYR A 4 57.75 -20.29 13.13
C TYR A 4 58.24 -19.18 12.17
N ALA A 5 58.56 -18.02 12.74
CA ALA A 5 59.68 -17.17 12.36
C ALA A 5 59.74 -16.49 10.98
N VAL A 6 59.33 -15.23 10.97
CA VAL A 6 60.22 -14.04 10.90
C VAL A 6 61.66 -14.25 10.41
N LYS A 7 61.99 -13.60 9.28
CA LYS A 7 63.30 -13.03 8.90
C LYS A 7 63.08 -12.17 7.64
N ASN A 8 63.72 -11.05 7.38
CA ASN A 8 64.74 -10.32 8.11
C ASN A 8 64.76 -8.87 7.60
N ILE A 9 65.16 -7.98 8.48
CA ILE A 9 65.25 -6.53 8.31
C ILE A 9 66.37 -6.15 7.33
N ALA A 10 66.10 -5.26 6.38
CA ALA A 10 67.13 -4.47 5.71
C ALA A 10 66.90 -2.99 6.01
N ARG A 11 67.78 -2.45 6.84
CA ARG A 11 67.92 -1.03 7.16
C ARG A 11 68.54 -0.34 5.95
N GLN A 12 68.17 0.92 5.68
CA GLN A 12 69.16 2.00 5.66
C GLN A 12 68.55 3.40 5.45
N ARG A 13 68.83 4.25 6.45
CA ARG A 13 69.30 5.64 6.33
C ARG A 13 68.32 6.73 5.91
N ILE A 14 67.54 7.10 6.91
CA ILE A 14 67.35 8.46 7.45
C ILE A 14 68.26 9.53 6.79
N ARG A 15 67.65 10.46 6.07
CA ARG A 15 68.17 11.82 5.88
C ARG A 15 67.25 12.79 6.65
N ARG A 16 67.80 13.40 7.70
CA ARG A 16 67.15 14.49 8.45
C ARG A 16 67.46 15.80 7.74
N ALA A 17 66.43 16.57 7.39
CA ALA A 17 66.56 18.01 7.25
C ALA A 17 65.39 18.64 8.00
N SER A 18 65.76 19.42 8.99
CA SER A 18 64.94 20.08 9.99
C SER A 18 64.35 21.38 9.47
N GLY A 19 63.04 21.56 9.61
CA GLY A 19 62.36 22.85 9.49
C GLY A 19 61.09 22.82 10.36
N ARG A 20 61.09 23.56 11.46
CA ARG A 20 59.94 23.72 12.37
C ARG A 20 59.12 24.92 11.89
N ALA A 21 57.85 24.70 11.57
CA ALA A 21 56.72 25.64 11.61
C ALA A 21 55.66 25.11 10.62
N ALA A 22 54.36 25.13 10.85
CA ALA A 22 53.53 25.32 12.02
C ALA A 22 52.16 24.71 11.66
N VAL A 23 51.48 24.20 12.69
CA VAL A 23 50.05 23.93 12.83
C VAL A 23 49.12 24.37 11.69
N ALA A 24 48.41 23.40 11.09
CA ALA A 24 46.96 23.47 10.88
C ALA A 24 46.43 22.05 10.56
N LEU A 25 45.84 21.45 11.59
CA LEU A 25 45.15 20.17 11.57
C LEU A 25 43.78 20.35 10.88
N VAL A 26 43.55 19.69 9.75
CA VAL A 26 42.21 19.44 9.23
C VAL A 26 42.08 17.95 9.00
N VAL A 27 41.59 17.24 10.01
CA VAL A 27 41.18 15.84 9.89
C VAL A 27 39.72 15.86 9.44
N LEU A 28 39.48 15.59 8.16
CA LEU A 28 38.15 15.28 7.64
C LEU A 28 37.80 13.85 8.08
N ILE A 29 37.11 13.73 9.22
CA ILE A 29 36.43 12.48 9.58
C ILE A 29 35.17 12.41 8.71
N GLY A 30 35.26 11.70 7.59
CA GLY A 30 34.10 11.31 6.79
C GLY A 30 33.24 10.33 7.57
N GLY A 31 32.33 10.84 8.38
CA GLY A 31 31.29 10.06 9.03
C GLY A 31 30.25 9.64 7.99
N TRP A 32 30.17 8.35 7.69
CA TRP A 32 29.07 7.79 6.91
C TRP A 32 27.83 7.75 7.81
N THR A 33 26.98 8.77 7.73
CA THR A 33 25.63 8.70 8.32
C THR A 33 24.74 7.95 7.34
N LEU A 34 24.40 6.70 7.65
CA LEU A 34 23.30 6.01 7.00
C LEU A 34 21.99 6.73 7.36
N PRO A 35 21.15 7.17 6.41
CA PRO A 35 19.81 7.62 6.76
C PRO A 35 19.02 6.39 7.23
N MET A 36 18.61 6.38 8.50
CA MET A 36 17.54 5.49 8.94
C MET A 36 16.28 5.88 8.17
N ALA A 37 15.85 5.04 7.23
CA ALA A 37 14.54 5.18 6.63
C ALA A 37 13.50 4.93 7.74
N SER A 38 12.81 5.99 8.16
CA SER A 38 11.58 5.84 8.93
C SER A 38 10.56 5.16 8.03
N THR A 39 10.12 3.95 8.36
CA THR A 39 8.89 3.38 7.83
C THR A 39 7.74 4.25 8.31
N GLY A 40 7.38 5.25 7.52
CA GLY A 40 6.14 5.98 7.70
C GLY A 40 4.98 5.03 7.43
N TYR A 41 4.08 4.89 8.39
CA TYR A 41 2.76 4.33 8.10
C TYR A 41 2.05 5.36 7.24
N ALA A 42 1.79 5.03 5.97
CA ALA A 42 0.85 5.78 5.16
C ALA A 42 -0.53 5.65 5.83
N GLY A 43 -0.94 6.69 6.56
CA GLY A 43 -2.34 6.81 6.97
C GLY A 43 -3.16 6.89 5.68
N ALA A 44 -4.17 6.04 5.55
CA ALA A 44 -5.11 6.13 4.44
C ALA A 44 -5.72 7.54 4.46
N GLU A 45 -5.38 8.35 3.47
CA GLU A 45 -6.02 9.63 3.25
C GLU A 45 -7.53 9.36 3.08
N PRO A 46 -8.42 10.14 3.72
CA PRO A 46 -9.85 9.92 3.59
C PRO A 46 -10.20 9.94 2.11
N VAL A 47 -10.75 8.81 1.63
CA VAL A 47 -11.18 8.66 0.24
C VAL A 47 -12.31 9.66 0.02
N SER A 48 -11.97 10.81 -0.56
CA SER A 48 -12.98 11.71 -1.08
C SER A 48 -13.75 10.93 -2.16
N PRO A 49 -15.09 10.97 -2.20
CA PRO A 49 -15.84 10.30 -3.25
C PRO A 49 -15.41 10.90 -4.59
N SER A 50 -14.50 10.23 -5.28
CA SER A 50 -14.02 10.66 -6.59
C SER A 50 -15.13 10.32 -7.57
N ALA A 51 -15.75 11.33 -8.15
CA ALA A 51 -16.54 11.13 -9.35
C ALA A 51 -15.66 10.44 -10.41
N ALA A 52 -16.24 9.50 -11.15
CA ALA A 52 -15.58 8.94 -12.30
C ALA A 52 -15.36 10.05 -13.35
N SER A 53 -14.36 9.87 -14.23
CA SER A 53 -14.00 10.88 -15.23
C SER A 53 -15.13 11.19 -16.23
N ASP A 54 -16.11 10.31 -16.36
CA ASP A 54 -17.31 10.47 -17.18
C ASP A 54 -18.47 11.19 -16.46
N GLY A 55 -18.26 11.62 -15.21
CA GLY A 55 -19.27 12.26 -14.36
C GLY A 55 -20.17 11.30 -13.57
N SER A 56 -20.02 9.98 -13.74
CA SER A 56 -20.73 8.99 -12.93
C SER A 56 -20.25 9.07 -11.47
N HIS A 57 -21.17 9.00 -10.51
CA HIS A 57 -20.82 9.18 -9.09
C HIS A 57 -21.82 8.49 -8.16
N VAL A 58 -21.36 8.15 -6.96
CA VAL A 58 -22.21 7.57 -5.92
C VAL A 58 -23.16 8.64 -5.38
N LEU A 59 -24.46 8.38 -5.44
CA LEU A 59 -25.50 9.22 -4.87
C LEU A 59 -25.74 8.89 -3.40
N SER A 60 -25.74 7.60 -3.04
CA SER A 60 -25.90 7.19 -1.65
C SER A 60 -25.30 5.81 -1.38
N VAL A 61 -24.89 5.61 -0.13
CA VAL A 61 -24.52 4.31 0.44
C VAL A 61 -25.33 4.15 1.72
N ARG A 62 -26.12 3.09 1.81
CA ARG A 62 -26.95 2.77 2.97
C ARG A 62 -26.64 1.39 3.49
N PRO A 63 -26.56 1.19 4.81
CA PRO A 63 -26.47 -0.16 5.37
C PRO A 63 -27.70 -0.99 4.98
N GLY A 64 -27.45 -2.22 4.53
CA GLY A 64 -28.45 -3.26 4.32
C GLY A 64 -28.41 -4.32 5.42
N ALA A 65 -28.94 -5.51 5.14
CA ALA A 65 -28.89 -6.63 6.08
C ALA A 65 -27.45 -7.15 6.25
N GLY A 66 -27.04 -7.32 7.51
CA GLY A 66 -25.71 -7.84 7.85
C GLY A 66 -24.59 -6.95 7.30
N ARG A 67 -23.93 -7.41 6.25
CA ARG A 67 -22.76 -6.77 5.62
C ARG A 67 -23.08 -6.16 4.27
N LEU A 68 -24.30 -6.35 3.76
CA LEU A 68 -24.72 -5.77 2.50
C LEU A 68 -24.81 -4.25 2.62
N LEU A 69 -24.41 -3.57 1.55
CA LEU A 69 -24.58 -2.14 1.34
C LEU A 69 -25.50 -1.94 0.15
N SER A 70 -26.55 -1.15 0.33
CA SER A 70 -27.36 -0.64 -0.78
C SER A 70 -26.72 0.64 -1.29
N VAL A 71 -26.27 0.62 -2.54
CA VAL A 71 -25.54 1.73 -3.16
C VAL A 71 -26.34 2.21 -4.37
N THR A 72 -26.61 3.52 -4.44
CA THR A 72 -27.19 4.14 -5.63
C THR A 72 -26.13 4.95 -6.34
N VAL A 73 -25.94 4.72 -7.63
CA VAL A 73 -24.94 5.40 -8.48
C VAL A 73 -25.66 6.14 -9.60
N TYR A 74 -25.33 7.41 -9.81
CA TYR A 74 -25.72 8.10 -11.04
C TYR A 74 -24.80 7.65 -12.18
N SER A 75 -25.38 7.11 -13.26
CA SER A 75 -24.67 6.73 -14.48
C SER A 75 -24.87 7.78 -15.55
N THR A 76 -23.79 8.46 -15.97
CA THR A 76 -23.86 9.44 -17.07
C THR A 76 -24.26 8.76 -18.38
N ALA A 77 -23.75 7.55 -18.64
CA ALA A 77 -24.04 6.83 -19.88
C ALA A 77 -25.53 6.47 -20.04
N MET A 78 -26.24 6.25 -18.93
CA MET A 78 -27.67 5.94 -18.91
C MET A 78 -28.54 7.16 -18.58
N ALA A 79 -27.92 8.29 -18.19
CA ALA A 79 -28.57 9.48 -17.66
C ALA A 79 -29.57 9.18 -16.52
N ALA A 80 -29.27 8.18 -15.67
CA ALA A 80 -30.19 7.69 -14.65
C ALA A 80 -29.45 7.14 -13.40
N PRO A 81 -30.09 7.16 -12.22
CA PRO A 81 -29.66 6.39 -11.07
C PRO A 81 -29.77 4.87 -11.30
N VAL A 82 -28.81 4.12 -10.79
CA VAL A 82 -28.77 2.65 -10.80
C VAL A 82 -28.54 2.16 -9.37
N ASP A 83 -29.38 1.24 -8.91
CA ASP A 83 -29.28 0.63 -7.60
C ASP A 83 -28.44 -0.65 -7.66
N LEU A 84 -27.52 -0.80 -6.70
CA LEU A 84 -26.58 -1.90 -6.57
C LEU A 84 -26.60 -2.43 -5.15
N GLU A 85 -26.43 -3.74 -5.01
CA GLU A 85 -26.07 -4.36 -3.74
C GLU A 85 -24.59 -4.71 -3.75
N VAL A 86 -23.86 -4.22 -2.75
CA VAL A 86 -22.44 -4.50 -2.58
C VAL A 86 -22.27 -5.33 -1.32
N LEU A 87 -21.61 -6.48 -1.45
CA LEU A 87 -21.15 -7.28 -0.33
C LEU A 87 -19.62 -7.07 -0.18
N PRO A 88 -19.17 -6.24 0.77
CA PRO A 88 -17.75 -6.04 1.01
C PRO A 88 -17.07 -7.34 1.44
N ALA A 89 -15.76 -7.46 1.21
CA ALA A 89 -14.99 -8.59 1.72
C ALA A 89 -14.98 -8.64 3.27
N GLN A 90 -14.90 -9.83 3.85
CA GLN A 90 -14.84 -9.98 5.32
C GLN A 90 -13.56 -9.40 5.87
N ASP A 91 -12.45 -9.76 5.22
CA ASP A 91 -11.14 -9.21 5.50
C ASP A 91 -10.66 -8.40 4.28
N SER A 92 -10.46 -7.11 4.48
CA SER A 92 -9.91 -6.18 3.48
C SER A 92 -8.49 -5.72 3.82
N SER A 93 -7.81 -6.41 4.75
CA SER A 93 -6.41 -6.14 5.11
C SER A 93 -5.42 -6.42 3.97
N ARG A 94 -5.85 -7.17 2.96
CA ARG A 94 -5.12 -7.44 1.72
C ARG A 94 -6.01 -7.09 0.52
N PRO A 95 -5.44 -6.79 -0.66
CA PRO A 95 -6.22 -6.61 -1.87
C PRO A 95 -7.09 -7.84 -2.17
N VAL A 96 -8.39 -7.62 -2.31
CA VAL A 96 -9.39 -8.65 -2.60
C VAL A 96 -9.94 -8.42 -4.02
N PRO A 97 -10.21 -9.49 -4.79
CA PRO A 97 -10.87 -9.35 -6.09
C PRO A 97 -12.31 -8.86 -5.92
N THR A 98 -12.85 -8.26 -6.98
CA THR A 98 -14.27 -7.87 -7.05
C THR A 98 -14.99 -8.78 -8.04
N LEU A 99 -16.08 -9.42 -7.59
CA LEU A 99 -16.99 -10.19 -8.43
C LEU A 99 -18.22 -9.36 -8.76
N TYR A 100 -18.51 -9.20 -10.05
CA TYR A 100 -19.76 -8.61 -10.52
C TYR A 100 -20.77 -9.72 -10.77
N LEU A 101 -21.79 -9.79 -9.93
CA LEU A 101 -22.85 -10.78 -10.04
C LEU A 101 -24.10 -10.11 -10.63
N LEU A 102 -24.47 -10.53 -11.83
CA LEU A 102 -25.63 -9.98 -12.53
C LEU A 102 -26.87 -10.81 -12.22
N ASN A 103 -27.98 -10.12 -11.94
CA ASN A 103 -29.29 -10.74 -11.86
C ASN A 103 -29.74 -11.27 -13.23
N GLY A 104 -30.74 -12.15 -13.23
CA GLY A 104 -31.36 -12.67 -14.45
C GLY A 104 -32.24 -11.65 -15.16
N ALA A 105 -33.20 -12.12 -15.97
CA ALA A 105 -34.03 -11.28 -16.83
C ALA A 105 -34.88 -10.21 -16.09
N SER A 106 -35.20 -10.43 -14.82
CA SER A 106 -35.89 -9.46 -13.96
C SER A 106 -34.99 -8.29 -13.52
N GLY A 107 -33.68 -8.39 -13.67
CA GLY A 107 -32.74 -7.36 -13.19
C GLY A 107 -32.71 -7.20 -11.67
N GLY A 108 -33.38 -8.09 -10.91
CA GLY A 108 -33.50 -7.99 -9.46
C GLY A 108 -34.80 -7.33 -8.96
N THR A 109 -35.74 -7.04 -9.85
CA THR A 109 -37.10 -6.64 -9.46
C THR A 109 -37.89 -7.85 -8.96
N GLU A 110 -38.99 -7.59 -8.25
CA GLU A 110 -39.96 -8.62 -7.84
C GLU A 110 -39.38 -9.74 -6.95
N GLY A 111 -38.34 -9.43 -6.17
CA GLY A 111 -37.66 -10.38 -5.27
C GLY A 111 -36.86 -11.46 -6.00
N SER A 112 -36.66 -11.32 -7.31
CA SER A 112 -35.88 -12.25 -8.14
C SER A 112 -34.43 -11.78 -8.27
N ASN A 113 -33.76 -11.58 -7.13
CA ASN A 113 -32.34 -11.25 -7.04
C ASN A 113 -31.58 -12.36 -6.29
N TRP A 114 -30.25 -12.31 -6.33
CA TRP A 114 -29.41 -13.33 -5.70
C TRP A 114 -29.53 -13.36 -4.17
N THR A 115 -29.67 -12.20 -3.52
CA THR A 115 -29.72 -12.08 -2.06
C THR A 115 -31.03 -12.57 -1.44
N ASP A 116 -32.13 -12.52 -2.19
CA ASP A 116 -33.45 -13.02 -1.77
C ASP A 116 -33.63 -14.52 -2.07
N GLN A 117 -32.98 -15.03 -3.13
CA GLN A 117 -33.20 -16.40 -3.62
C GLN A 117 -32.11 -17.38 -3.22
N THR A 118 -30.99 -16.92 -2.66
CA THR A 118 -29.83 -17.75 -2.33
C THR A 118 -29.16 -17.32 -1.02
N ASP A 119 -28.19 -18.10 -0.57
CA ASP A 119 -27.33 -17.82 0.58
C ASP A 119 -26.02 -17.10 0.20
N VAL A 120 -26.00 -16.36 -0.91
CA VAL A 120 -24.80 -15.71 -1.48
C VAL A 120 -24.00 -14.90 -0.45
N ALA A 121 -24.66 -14.24 0.50
CA ALA A 121 -23.98 -13.47 1.54
C ALA A 121 -23.21 -14.35 2.53
N ALA A 122 -23.72 -15.55 2.84
CA ALA A 122 -23.06 -16.54 3.68
C ALA A 122 -21.97 -17.29 2.91
N PHE A 123 -22.19 -17.55 1.62
CA PHE A 123 -21.20 -18.18 0.75
C PHE A 123 -19.89 -17.38 0.66
N PHE A 124 -19.96 -16.04 0.66
CA PHE A 124 -18.78 -15.15 0.65
C PHE A 124 -18.39 -14.63 2.05
N ALA A 125 -18.73 -15.36 3.11
CA ALA A 125 -18.46 -14.96 4.49
C ALA A 125 -17.18 -15.57 5.09
N ASP A 126 -16.42 -16.35 4.33
CA ASP A 126 -15.18 -17.00 4.75
C ASP A 126 -13.89 -16.32 4.24
#